data_AF-A0A9W8QAX7-F1
#
_entry.id   AF-A0A9W8QAX7-F1
#
_cell.length_a   1.000
_cell.length_b   1.000
_cell.length_c   1.000
_cell.angle_alpha   90.00
_cell.angle_beta   90.00
_cell.angle_gamma   90.00
#
_symmetry.space_group_name_H-M   'P 1'
#
loop_
_entity.id
_entity.type
_entity.pdbx_description
1 polymer ?
#
loop_
_entity_poly.entity_id
_entity_poly.type
_entity_poly.pdbx_seq_one_letter_code
_entity_poly.pdbx_strand_id
1 'polypeptide(L)'
;MWDAVLWLYRHPYFTHVWFIQEINANRSRPTFCGRHVISWEAMELVAGYMVLESTFARKCGDFGSTFCYWASTAPSELRSASNWLHILYLASNFVASDARDVVYGLREMMNCRAGGALLDPDYS
;
A
#
# COMPACT_ATOMS: atom_id res chain seq x y z
N MET A 1 -10.66 -3.14 -21.74
CA MET A 1 -10.53 -4.09 -20.60
C MET A 1 -9.46 -3.62 -19.63
N TRP A 2 -8.28 -3.24 -20.12
CA TRP A 2 -7.24 -2.62 -19.29
C TRP A 2 -7.61 -1.27 -18.69
N ASP A 3 -8.57 -0.55 -19.28
CA ASP A 3 -9.02 0.75 -18.77
C ASP A 3 -9.57 0.69 -17.35
N ALA A 4 -10.28 -0.39 -16.99
CA ALA A 4 -10.77 -0.60 -15.62
C ALA A 4 -9.62 -0.88 -14.64
N VAL A 5 -8.60 -1.59 -15.09
CA VAL A 5 -7.38 -1.89 -14.31
C VAL A 5 -6.56 -0.61 -14.12
N LEU A 6 -6.38 0.18 -15.17
CA LEU A 6 -5.72 1.49 -15.11
C LEU A 6 -6.49 2.45 -14.20
N TRP A 7 -7.82 2.48 -14.31
CA TRP A 7 -8.68 3.29 -13.44
C TRP A 7 -8.49 2.91 -11.97
N LEU A 8 -8.47 1.61 -11.67
CA LEU A 8 -8.23 1.11 -10.30
C LEU A 8 -6.89 1.63 -9.78
N TYR A 9 -5.79 1.38 -10.49
CA TYR A 9 -4.45 1.78 -10.02
C TYR A 9 -4.17 3.29 -10.09
N ARG A 10 -5.05 4.09 -10.69
CA ARG A 10 -4.98 5.56 -10.62
C ARG A 10 -5.56 6.13 -9.33
N HIS A 11 -6.16 5.30 -8.48
CA HIS A 11 -6.73 5.79 -7.23
C HIS A 11 -5.62 6.21 -6.25
N PRO A 12 -5.63 7.43 -5.71
CA PRO A 12 -4.63 7.90 -4.73
C PRO A 12 -4.53 7.01 -3.49
N TYR A 13 -5.52 6.16 -3.24
CA TYR A 13 -5.53 5.13 -2.21
C TYR A 13 -4.17 4.44 -2.01
N PHE A 14 -3.52 4.04 -3.11
CA PHE A 14 -2.24 3.33 -3.06
C PHE A 14 -1.06 4.18 -2.57
N THR A 15 -1.17 5.51 -2.57
CA THR A 15 -0.09 6.40 -2.15
C THR A 15 -0.16 6.76 -0.68
N HIS A 16 -1.22 6.41 0.05
CA HIS A 16 -1.34 6.78 1.45
C HIS A 16 -0.67 5.77 2.39
N VAL A 17 -0.20 6.25 3.54
CA VAL A 17 0.49 5.38 4.53
C VAL A 17 -0.46 4.39 5.21
N TRP A 18 -1.72 4.75 5.44
CA TRP A 18 -2.69 3.88 6.13
C TRP A 18 -3.07 2.62 5.32
N PHE A 19 -2.93 2.66 3.99
CA PHE A 19 -3.02 1.52 3.10
C PHE A 19 -2.17 0.33 3.57
N ILE A 20 -0.98 0.63 4.09
CA ILE A 20 -0.03 -0.36 4.61
C ILE A 20 -0.65 -1.13 5.77
N GLN A 21 -1.37 -0.45 6.67
CA GLN A 21 -2.05 -1.10 7.80
C GLN A 21 -3.15 -2.02 7.32
N GLU A 22 -4.01 -1.56 6.42
CA GLU A 22 -5.15 -2.36 5.97
C GLU A 22 -4.71 -3.72 5.40
N ILE A 23 -3.55 -3.73 4.75
CA ILE A 23 -2.94 -4.93 4.15
C ILE A 23 -2.20 -5.78 5.19
N ASN A 24 -1.65 -5.19 6.25
CA ASN A 24 -0.88 -5.94 7.25
C ASN A 24 -1.71 -6.41 8.45
N ALA A 25 -2.75 -5.66 8.83
CA ALA A 25 -3.63 -5.99 9.96
C ALA A 25 -4.51 -7.23 9.66
N ASN A 26 -4.84 -7.46 8.39
CA ASN A 26 -5.78 -8.50 7.99
C ASN A 26 -5.08 -9.72 7.37
N ARG A 27 -5.30 -10.91 7.93
CA ARG A 27 -4.82 -12.18 7.34
C ARG A 27 -5.62 -12.59 6.10
N SER A 28 -6.90 -12.18 6.02
CA SER A 28 -7.76 -12.35 4.85
C SER A 28 -8.15 -10.97 4.34
N ARG A 29 -7.80 -10.68 3.09
CA ARG A 29 -7.82 -9.32 2.53
C ARG A 29 -8.70 -9.24 1.29
N PRO A 30 -10.03 -9.33 1.45
CA PRO A 30 -10.94 -9.04 0.36
C PRO A 30 -10.90 -7.54 0.06
N THR A 31 -10.61 -7.18 -1.18
CA THR A 31 -10.70 -5.80 -1.64
C THR A 31 -11.98 -5.61 -2.43
N PHE A 32 -12.75 -4.61 -2.04
CA PHE A 32 -13.98 -4.25 -2.71
C PHE A 32 -13.71 -3.26 -3.84
N CYS A 33 -13.89 -3.71 -5.08
CA CYS A 33 -13.80 -2.88 -6.27
C CYS A 33 -15.20 -2.73 -6.87
N GLY A 34 -15.96 -1.75 -6.35
CA GLY A 34 -17.36 -1.56 -6.70
C GLY A 34 -18.21 -2.76 -6.25
N ARG A 35 -18.75 -3.53 -7.21
CA ARG A 35 -19.55 -4.74 -6.94
C ARG A 35 -18.74 -6.03 -6.89
N HIS A 36 -17.44 -5.94 -7.15
CA HIS A 36 -16.56 -7.10 -7.21
C HIS A 36 -15.69 -7.18 -5.96
N VAL A 37 -15.43 -8.40 -5.52
CA VAL A 37 -14.46 -8.70 -4.47
C VAL A 37 -13.25 -9.35 -5.12
N ILE A 38 -12.09 -8.75 -4.93
CA ILE A 38 -10.82 -9.20 -5.51
C ILE A 38 -9.87 -9.50 -4.35
N SER A 39 -9.13 -10.60 -4.45
CA SER A 39 -8.07 -10.91 -3.46
C SER A 39 -6.91 -9.93 -3.59
N TRP A 40 -6.35 -9.50 -2.46
CA TRP A 40 -5.16 -8.65 -2.43
C TRP A 40 -3.99 -9.23 -3.24
N GLU A 41 -3.78 -10.55 -3.17
CA GLU A 41 -2.72 -11.25 -3.88
C GLU A 41 -2.83 -11.09 -5.40
N ALA A 42 -4.05 -11.06 -5.94
CA ALA A 42 -4.29 -10.82 -7.36
C ALA A 42 -3.99 -9.37 -7.74
N MET A 43 -4.32 -8.40 -6.88
CA MET A 43 -3.97 -7.00 -7.13
C MET A 43 -2.47 -6.75 -7.06
N GLU A 44 -1.76 -7.36 -6.10
CA GLU A 44 -0.30 -7.29 -6.00
C GLU A 44 0.36 -7.89 -7.26
N LEU A 45 -0.11 -9.07 -7.70
CA LEU A 45 0.39 -9.75 -8.89
C LEU A 45 0.19 -8.92 -10.16
N VAL A 46 -1.01 -8.38 -10.37
CA VAL A 46 -1.33 -7.58 -11.56
C VAL A 46 -0.53 -6.28 -11.54
N ALA A 47 -0.41 -5.60 -10.40
CA ALA A 47 0.39 -4.40 -10.26
C ALA A 47 1.87 -4.67 -10.61
N GLY A 48 2.45 -5.76 -10.06
CA GLY A 48 3.82 -6.16 -10.35
C GLY A 48 4.04 -6.50 -11.82
N TYR A 49 3.10 -7.21 -12.44
CA TYR A 49 3.14 -7.48 -13.88
C TYR A 49 3.13 -6.19 -14.71
N MET A 50 2.28 -5.23 -14.35
CA MET A 50 2.20 -3.97 -15.09
C MET A 50 3.45 -3.10 -14.93
N VAL A 51 4.13 -3.14 -13.77
CA VAL A 51 5.40 -2.44 -13.53
C VAL A 51 6.54 -3.06 -14.36
N LEU A 52 6.60 -4.38 -14.45
CA LEU A 52 7.71 -5.10 -15.09
C LEU A 52 7.55 -5.20 -16.61
N GLU A 53 6.32 -5.27 -17.11
CA GLU A 53 6.07 -5.61 -18.51
C GLU A 53 6.07 -4.37 -19.42
N SER A 54 7.21 -4.13 -20.07
CA SER A 54 7.39 -3.03 -21.03
C SER A 54 6.38 -3.03 -22.18
N THR A 55 5.89 -4.21 -22.61
CA THR A 55 4.88 -4.28 -23.67
C THR A 55 3.50 -3.81 -23.20
N PHE A 56 3.22 -3.89 -21.90
CA PHE A 56 2.00 -3.38 -21.29
C PHE A 56 1.96 -1.86 -21.31
N ALA A 57 3.03 -1.21 -20.86
CA ALA A 57 3.18 0.24 -20.88
C ALA A 57 2.94 0.80 -22.30
N ARG A 58 3.44 0.10 -23.33
CA ARG A 58 3.23 0.46 -24.74
C ARG A 58 1.79 0.28 -25.23
N LYS A 59 1.08 -0.74 -24.77
CA LYS A 59 -0.30 -1.04 -25.19
C LYS A 59 -1.35 -0.17 -24.50
N CYS A 60 -1.07 0.26 -23.27
CA CYS A 60 -2.01 0.94 -22.40
C CYS A 60 -1.82 2.47 -22.39
N GLY A 61 -0.75 2.98 -22.99
CA GLY A 61 -0.55 4.39 -23.36
C GLY A 61 -0.24 5.35 -22.21
N ASP A 62 -0.84 5.16 -21.04
CA ASP A 62 -0.73 6.07 -19.89
C ASP A 62 -0.62 5.29 -18.57
N PHE A 63 0.50 4.58 -18.45
CA PHE A 63 0.91 3.88 -17.24
C PHE A 63 1.54 4.83 -16.19
N GLY A 64 2.12 5.95 -16.64
CA GLY A 64 2.81 6.91 -15.78
C GLY A 64 1.90 7.61 -14.76
N SER A 65 0.59 7.63 -15.01
CA SER A 65 -0.41 8.14 -14.07
C SER A 65 -0.88 7.11 -13.03
N THR A 66 -0.41 5.86 -13.11
CA THR A 66 -0.82 4.79 -12.18
C THR A 66 0.09 4.71 -10.97
N PHE A 67 -0.44 4.19 -9.87
CA PHE A 67 0.27 3.91 -8.63
C PHE A 67 0.63 2.43 -8.49
N CYS A 68 0.83 1.72 -9.60
CA CYS A 68 1.11 0.28 -9.60
C CYS A 68 2.37 -0.07 -8.81
N TYR A 69 3.40 0.77 -8.85
CA TYR A 69 4.60 0.59 -8.03
C TYR A 69 4.25 0.52 -6.55
N TRP A 70 3.41 1.44 -6.05
CA TRP A 70 2.98 1.42 -4.65
C TRP A 70 2.17 0.17 -4.32
N ALA A 71 1.24 -0.21 -5.22
CA ALA A 71 0.41 -1.40 -5.05
C ALA A 71 1.21 -2.72 -5.08
N SER A 72 2.31 -2.79 -5.82
CA SER A 72 3.17 -3.97 -5.91
C SER A 72 4.21 -4.05 -4.79
N THR A 73 4.78 -2.91 -4.41
CA THR A 73 6.01 -2.84 -3.60
C THR A 73 5.71 -2.70 -2.12
N ALA A 74 4.68 -1.94 -1.73
CA ALA A 74 4.35 -1.75 -0.31
C ALA A 74 4.10 -3.08 0.42
N PRO A 75 3.33 -4.04 -0.13
CA PRO A 75 3.06 -5.29 0.57
C PRO A 75 4.33 -6.13 0.74
N SER A 76 5.15 -6.26 -0.29
CA SER A 76 6.31 -7.17 -0.33
C SER A 76 7.52 -6.61 0.44
N GLU A 77 7.88 -5.33 0.24
CA GLU A 77 9.03 -4.73 0.92
C GLU A 77 8.77 -4.47 2.40
N LEU A 78 7.57 -4.00 2.79
CA LEU A 78 7.28 -3.75 4.19
C LEU A 78 7.14 -5.03 5.01
N ARG A 79 6.70 -6.14 4.40
CA ARG A 79 6.69 -7.47 5.05
C ARG A 79 8.10 -8.03 5.25
N SER A 80 9.07 -7.64 4.42
CA SER A 80 10.45 -8.15 4.50
C SER A 80 11.39 -7.24 5.29
N ALA A 81 10.98 -6.00 5.58
CA ALA A 81 11.77 -5.05 6.34
C ALA A 81 12.04 -5.57 7.76
N SER A 82 13.32 -5.82 8.06
CA SER A 82 13.77 -6.43 9.31
C SER A 82 14.08 -5.42 10.42
N ASN A 83 14.12 -4.12 10.10
CA ASN A 83 14.43 -3.06 11.05
C ASN A 83 13.57 -1.81 10.82
N TRP A 84 13.41 -1.03 11.90
CA TRP A 84 12.50 0.11 11.94
C TRP A 84 12.92 1.27 11.05
N LEU A 85 14.23 1.53 10.95
CA LEU A 85 14.74 2.59 10.09
C LEU A 85 14.39 2.32 8.62
N HIS A 86 14.43 1.05 8.22
CA HIS A 86 14.03 0.62 6.89
C HIS A 86 12.52 0.77 6.66
N ILE A 87 11.68 0.38 7.63
CA ILE A 87 10.21 0.57 7.55
C ILE A 87 9.87 2.08 7.44
N LEU A 88 10.47 2.91 8.29
CA LEU A 88 10.25 4.37 8.28
C LEU A 88 10.73 5.01 6.97
N TYR A 89 11.88 4.58 6.45
CA TYR A 89 12.37 5.03 5.16
C TYR A 89 11.40 4.69 4.03
N LEU A 90 10.93 3.44 3.95
CA LEU A 90 9.95 3.02 2.94
C LEU A 90 8.65 3.80 3.07
N ALA A 91 8.13 3.92 4.29
CA ALA A 91 6.88 4.62 4.60
C ALA A 91 6.95 6.15 4.36
N SER A 92 8.13 6.76 4.45
CA SER A 92 8.30 8.20 4.21
C SER A 92 7.98 8.65 2.78
N ASN A 93 7.89 7.71 1.85
CA ASN A 93 7.48 8.00 0.48
C ASN A 93 5.96 8.00 0.28
N PHE A 94 5.18 7.67 1.32
CA PHE A 94 3.72 7.66 1.29
C PHE A 94 3.15 8.97 1.86
N VAL A 95 1.97 9.34 1.37
CA VAL A 95 1.22 10.49 1.84
C VAL A 95 0.55 10.15 3.17
N ALA A 96 0.68 11.06 4.13
CA ALA A 96 -0.08 11.05 5.37
C ALA A 96 -1.15 12.15 5.28
N SER A 97 -2.42 11.79 5.50
CA SER A 97 -3.52 12.77 5.48
C SER A 97 -3.53 13.59 6.77
N ASP A 98 -3.11 12.96 7.87
CA ASP A 98 -2.77 13.58 9.14
C ASP A 98 -1.32 13.20 9.51
N ALA A 99 -0.56 14.10 10.13
CA ALA A 99 0.81 13.79 10.57
C ALA A 99 0.87 12.57 11.51
N ARG A 100 -0.22 12.31 12.23
CA ARG A 100 -0.42 11.15 13.10
C ARG A 100 -0.53 9.83 12.32
N ASP A 101 -0.96 9.87 11.06
CA ASP A 101 -1.09 8.67 10.22
C ASP A 101 0.27 8.01 9.94
N VAL A 102 1.38 8.75 10.00
CA VAL A 102 2.72 8.15 9.84
C VAL A 102 3.05 7.22 11.00
N VAL A 103 2.72 7.66 12.22
CA VAL A 103 3.02 6.92 13.45
C VAL A 103 2.03 5.78 13.62
N TYR A 104 0.73 6.07 13.47
CA TYR A 104 -0.31 5.05 13.61
C TYR A 104 -0.29 4.08 12.45
N GLY A 105 -0.07 4.56 11.21
CA GLY A 105 0.07 3.81 9.96
C GLY A 105 1.08 2.66 9.99
N LEU A 106 2.02 2.70 10.92
CA LEU A 106 3.06 1.70 11.05
C LEU A 106 3.00 0.97 12.40
N ARG A 107 2.14 1.40 13.33
CA ARG A 107 2.14 1.00 14.74
C ARG A 107 2.02 -0.51 14.95
N GLU A 108 1.08 -1.15 14.27
CA GLU A 108 0.87 -2.61 14.39
C GLU A 108 2.01 -3.43 13.76
N MET A 109 2.87 -2.79 12.97
CA MET A 109 4.11 -3.36 12.46
C MET A 109 5.29 -3.18 13.43
N MET A 110 5.11 -2.42 14.52
CA MET A 110 6.13 -2.15 15.53
C MET A 110 5.94 -3.04 16.76
N ASN A 111 7.02 -3.71 17.19
CA ASN A 111 7.05 -4.39 18.50
C ASN A 111 7.46 -3.41 19.60
N CYS A 112 6.55 -2.51 19.98
CA CYS A 112 6.81 -1.46 20.97
C CYS A 112 6.61 -1.95 22.42
N ARG A 113 7.44 -2.89 22.91
CA ARG A 113 7.33 -3.42 24.28
C ARG A 113 7.52 -2.36 25.37
N ALA A 114 8.32 -1.32 25.12
CA ALA A 114 8.53 -0.20 26.04
C ALA A 114 8.29 1.12 25.29
N GLY A 115 7.51 2.03 25.89
CA GLY A 115 7.17 3.33 25.28
C GLY A 115 6.06 3.31 24.23
N GLY A 116 5.57 2.14 23.81
CA GLY A 116 4.51 2.01 22.80
C GLY A 116 3.15 2.59 23.19
N ALA A 117 2.91 2.79 24.49
CA ALA A 117 1.73 3.45 25.02
C ALA A 117 1.68 4.95 24.72
N LEU A 118 2.83 5.59 24.47
CA LEU A 118 2.87 6.99 24.00
C LEU A 118 2.49 7.14 22.53
N LEU A 119 2.34 6.01 21.83
CA LEU A 119 1.88 5.92 20.44
C LEU A 119 0.41 5.47 20.39
N ASP A 120 -0.35 5.59 21.48
CA ASP A 120 -1.80 5.39 21.45
C ASP A 120 -2.50 6.60 20.82
N PRO A 121 -3.39 6.39 19.84
CA PRO A 121 -4.10 7.49 19.22
C PRO A 121 -5.06 8.16 20.20
N ASP A 122 -4.81 9.44 20.44
CA ASP A 122 -5.73 10.34 21.09
C ASP A 122 -6.64 10.98 20.02
N TYR A 123 -7.88 10.51 19.97
CA TYR A 123 -8.94 11.04 19.10
C TYR A 123 -9.94 11.93 19.86
N SER A 124 -9.60 12.36 21.08
CA SER A 124 -10.43 13.30 21.84
C SER A 124 -10.48 14.71 21.25
#